data_AF-A0A957A8H4-F1
#
_entry.id   AF-A0A957A8H4-F1
#
_cell.length_a   1.000
_cell.length_b   1.000
_cell.length_c   1.000
_cell.angle_alpha   90.00
_cell.angle_beta   90.00
_cell.angle_gamma   90.00
#
_symmetry.space_group_name_H-M   'P 1'
#
loop_
_entity.id
_entity.type
_entity.pdbx_description
1 polymer ?
#
loop_
_entity_poly.entity_id
_entity_poly.type
_entity_poly.pdbx_seq_one_letter_code
_entity_poly.pdbx_strand_id
1 'polypeptide(L)'
;AYATQPAVDLATKLAEVTPEGITRAFFVNGGAEAVETAIRMAKQWQYNRGEMKRFKVLSRIGSYHGMTYAALSVNNAKGMNKTPFEPLMPGAVKFPGVNCEACAQGEDHADCATLRGLDYLETLIESERPDTIAALITEPISTSNGSYLPHPEYWKRLRAICDKHGIVLIADEVINGFGRTGKWFAMEHFGVTPDLMTVAKQISSGYAPIAAVLASEKIADGFRGDPSKAFIGGSTFGAHPVSCAVALRNLEILEREHLVDNSAKVGDYMKQQLKEMQSRHKIVASVRGIGLMQVLDLKRDPGAGKDFTLEDDLSHLVPKFLREHGLLSRGGASIQVAPPLVINREEVDELVDALDQTVSDIEQHFSI
;
A
#
# COMPACT_ATOMS: atom_id res chain seq x y z
N ALA A 1 19.14 18.72 -10.35
CA ALA A 1 19.67 19.22 -9.07
C ALA A 1 21.10 18.70 -8.92
N TYR A 2 22.03 19.52 -8.42
CA TYR A 2 23.33 19.00 -7.99
C TYR A 2 23.14 18.11 -6.76
N ALA A 3 23.95 17.06 -6.63
CA ALA A 3 23.90 16.19 -5.45
C ALA A 3 24.25 16.99 -4.19
N THR A 4 23.54 16.72 -3.10
CA THR A 4 23.86 17.26 -1.77
C THR A 4 24.12 16.10 -0.83
N GLN A 5 24.94 16.31 0.20
CA GLN A 5 25.29 15.26 1.15
C GLN A 5 24.05 14.58 1.76
N PRO A 6 23.01 15.31 2.24
CA PRO A 6 21.81 14.68 2.77
C PRO A 6 21.07 13.78 1.77
N ALA A 7 21.08 14.13 0.48
CA ALA A 7 20.45 13.31 -0.54
C ALA A 7 21.25 12.03 -0.84
N VAL A 8 22.58 12.11 -0.81
CA VAL A 8 23.46 10.95 -0.99
C VAL A 8 23.33 10.01 0.22
N ASP A 9 23.35 10.55 1.43
CA ASP A 9 23.23 9.77 2.66
C ASP A 9 21.87 9.09 2.76
N LEU A 10 20.78 9.81 2.45
CA LEU A 10 19.45 9.21 2.41
C LEU A 10 19.33 8.12 1.33
N ALA A 11 19.86 8.34 0.13
CA ALA A 11 19.83 7.33 -0.93
C ALA A 11 20.62 6.07 -0.53
N THR A 12 21.77 6.26 0.13
CA THR A 12 22.58 5.17 0.68
C THR A 12 21.80 4.42 1.75
N LYS A 13 21.20 5.15 2.69
CA LYS A 13 20.40 4.57 3.76
C LYS A 13 19.21 3.77 3.24
N LEU A 14 18.52 4.29 2.23
CA LEU A 14 17.41 3.60 1.58
C LEU A 14 17.86 2.28 0.96
N ALA A 15 19.00 2.26 0.27
CA ALA A 15 19.54 1.03 -0.32
C ALA A 15 19.90 -0.04 0.72
N GLU A 16 20.28 0.35 1.95
CA GLU A 16 20.56 -0.58 3.05
C GLU A 16 19.30 -1.26 3.59
N VAL A 17 18.18 -0.54 3.68
CA VAL A 17 16.95 -1.03 4.33
C VAL A 17 15.94 -1.63 3.35
N THR A 18 16.13 -1.44 2.05
CA THR A 18 15.25 -2.02 1.01
C THR A 18 15.55 -3.49 0.75
N PRO A 19 14.61 -4.26 0.16
CA PRO A 19 14.88 -5.62 -0.30
C PRO A 19 16.12 -5.70 -1.20
N GLU A 20 16.85 -6.81 -1.10
CA GLU A 20 18.04 -7.06 -1.91
C GLU A 20 17.75 -6.87 -3.41
N GLY A 21 18.65 -6.17 -4.10
CA GLY A 21 18.55 -5.84 -5.52
C GLY A 21 17.99 -4.46 -5.82
N ILE A 22 17.35 -3.78 -4.86
CA ILE A 22 16.94 -2.36 -4.95
C ILE A 22 18.12 -1.48 -4.52
N THR A 23 18.68 -0.69 -5.44
CA THR A 23 19.97 -0.03 -5.21
C THR A 23 20.02 1.44 -5.61
N ARG A 24 18.92 2.00 -6.12
CA ARG A 24 18.85 3.39 -6.57
C ARG A 24 17.58 4.06 -6.11
N ALA A 25 17.66 5.36 -5.82
CA ALA A 25 16.53 6.19 -5.46
C ALA A 25 16.40 7.38 -6.43
N PHE A 26 15.18 7.66 -6.86
CA PHE A 26 14.80 8.86 -7.59
C PHE A 26 13.77 9.65 -6.76
N PHE A 27 14.18 10.79 -6.22
CA PHE A 27 13.38 11.55 -5.26
C PHE A 27 12.36 12.49 -5.93
N VAL A 28 11.16 12.53 -5.34
CA VAL A 28 10.03 13.40 -5.67
C VAL A 28 9.34 13.87 -4.37
N ASN A 29 8.20 14.57 -4.42
CA ASN A 29 7.66 15.24 -3.22
C ASN A 29 6.51 14.50 -2.55
N GLY A 30 5.84 13.59 -3.27
CA GLY A 30 4.68 12.87 -2.74
C GLY A 30 4.42 11.54 -3.44
N GLY A 31 3.59 10.71 -2.80
CA GLY A 31 3.32 9.35 -3.29
C GLY A 31 2.72 9.31 -4.70
N ALA A 32 1.81 10.24 -5.03
CA ALA A 32 1.25 10.32 -6.39
C ALA A 32 2.33 10.68 -7.43
N GLU A 33 3.25 11.60 -7.12
CA GLU A 33 4.39 11.90 -7.98
C GLU A 33 5.34 10.70 -8.12
N ALA A 34 5.52 9.91 -7.06
CA ALA A 34 6.32 8.69 -7.12
C ALA A 34 5.67 7.65 -8.05
N VAL A 35 4.34 7.48 -8.00
CA VAL A 35 3.60 6.61 -8.91
C VAL A 35 3.70 7.08 -10.37
N GLU A 36 3.51 8.37 -10.64
CA GLU A 36 3.73 8.95 -11.99
C GLU A 36 5.13 8.64 -12.51
N THR A 37 6.12 8.86 -11.65
CA THR A 37 7.54 8.67 -11.98
C THR A 37 7.84 7.19 -12.22
N ALA A 38 7.32 6.28 -11.40
CA ALA A 38 7.51 4.85 -11.57
C ALA A 38 6.86 4.32 -12.86
N ILE A 39 5.64 4.78 -13.18
CA ILE A 39 4.96 4.44 -14.43
C ILE A 39 5.76 4.94 -15.64
N ARG A 40 6.23 6.19 -15.62
CA ARG A 40 7.06 6.76 -16.69
C ARG A 40 8.39 6.02 -16.82
N MET A 41 9.03 5.71 -15.69
CA MET A 41 10.28 4.97 -15.65
C MET A 41 10.10 3.58 -16.25
N ALA A 42 9.04 2.85 -15.89
CA ALA A 42 8.76 1.55 -16.48
C ALA A 42 8.54 1.64 -18.00
N LYS A 43 7.73 2.59 -18.49
CA LYS A 43 7.50 2.78 -19.93
C LYS A 43 8.77 3.17 -20.69
N GLN A 44 9.55 4.12 -20.16
CA GLN A 44 10.80 4.56 -20.79
C GLN A 44 11.86 3.45 -20.75
N TRP A 45 11.93 2.66 -19.68
CA TRP A 45 12.82 1.51 -19.61
C TRP A 45 12.50 0.49 -20.72
N GLN A 46 11.22 0.18 -20.94
CA GLN A 46 10.78 -0.68 -22.05
C GLN A 46 11.18 -0.06 -23.42
N TYR A 47 10.97 1.24 -23.60
CA TYR A 47 11.38 1.94 -24.81
C TYR A 47 12.90 1.83 -25.06
N ASN A 48 13.72 2.09 -24.04
CA ASN A 48 15.18 2.09 -24.11
C ASN A 48 15.79 0.71 -24.47
N ARG A 49 15.06 -0.37 -24.17
CA ARG A 49 15.43 -1.76 -24.54
C ARG A 49 14.79 -2.24 -25.85
N GLY A 50 14.13 -1.37 -26.61
CA GLY A 50 13.56 -1.67 -27.93
C GLY A 50 12.09 -2.10 -27.92
N GLU A 51 11.45 -2.21 -26.77
CA GLU A 51 10.05 -2.66 -26.61
C GLU A 51 9.06 -1.48 -26.74
N MET A 52 9.15 -0.75 -27.84
CA MET A 52 8.50 0.56 -28.03
C MET A 52 6.96 0.52 -28.04
N LYS A 53 6.35 -0.66 -28.12
CA LYS A 53 4.88 -0.85 -28.11
C LYS A 53 4.32 -0.97 -26.69
N ARG A 54 5.16 -1.07 -25.67
CA ARG A 54 4.73 -1.28 -24.28
C ARG A 54 4.32 0.04 -23.63
N PHE A 55 3.01 0.29 -23.57
CA PHE A 55 2.44 1.51 -22.98
C PHE A 55 1.36 1.25 -21.92
N LYS A 56 0.76 0.05 -21.89
CA LYS A 56 -0.30 -0.30 -20.94
C LYS A 56 0.26 -0.55 -19.55
N VAL A 57 -0.56 -0.25 -18.54
CA VAL A 57 -0.25 -0.47 -17.13
C VAL A 57 -1.41 -1.21 -16.48
N LEU A 58 -1.11 -2.35 -15.88
CA LEU A 58 -2.08 -3.17 -15.15
C LEU A 58 -2.12 -2.73 -13.69
N SER A 59 -3.31 -2.72 -13.09
CA SER A 59 -3.46 -2.56 -11.63
C SER A 59 -4.71 -3.26 -11.11
N ARG A 60 -4.79 -3.48 -9.80
CA ARG A 60 -5.90 -4.22 -9.21
C ARG A 60 -7.16 -3.38 -9.04
N ILE A 61 -8.31 -4.04 -9.12
CA ILE A 61 -9.56 -3.55 -8.53
C ILE A 61 -9.36 -3.39 -7.01
N GLY A 62 -9.80 -2.26 -6.46
CA GLY A 62 -9.67 -1.92 -5.03
C GLY A 62 -8.42 -1.14 -4.65
N SER A 63 -7.43 -0.94 -5.54
CA SER A 63 -6.16 -0.28 -5.21
C SER A 63 -6.19 1.25 -5.24
N TYR A 64 -5.31 1.86 -4.45
CA TYR A 64 -5.09 3.31 -4.38
C TYR A 64 -3.60 3.64 -4.52
N HIS A 65 -3.29 4.51 -5.46
CA HIS A 65 -1.97 4.88 -5.97
C HIS A 65 -1.81 6.42 -6.09
N GLY A 66 -2.76 7.21 -5.57
CA GLY A 66 -2.70 8.67 -5.58
C GLY A 66 -3.59 9.33 -6.65
N MET A 67 -3.57 10.67 -6.72
CA MET A 67 -4.60 11.45 -7.43
C MET A 67 -4.11 12.29 -8.61
N THR A 68 -2.82 12.21 -8.98
CA THR A 68 -2.32 12.78 -10.25
C THR A 68 -2.84 11.96 -11.43
N TYR A 69 -2.74 12.47 -12.66
CA TYR A 69 -3.51 11.93 -13.78
C TYR A 69 -3.24 10.43 -14.08
N ALA A 70 -1.98 10.00 -14.19
CA ALA A 70 -1.65 8.58 -14.40
C ALA A 70 -1.89 7.75 -13.14
N ALA A 71 -1.61 8.30 -11.94
CA ALA A 71 -1.91 7.64 -10.67
C ALA A 71 -3.41 7.34 -10.51
N LEU A 72 -4.26 8.33 -10.80
CA LEU A 72 -5.71 8.22 -10.81
C LEU A 72 -6.20 7.23 -11.87
N SER A 73 -5.51 7.17 -13.01
CA SER A 73 -5.79 6.18 -14.05
C SER A 73 -5.55 4.76 -13.57
N VAL A 74 -4.51 4.52 -12.77
CA VAL A 74 -4.24 3.21 -12.16
C VAL A 74 -5.02 2.95 -10.87
N ASN A 75 -5.68 3.94 -10.27
CA ASN A 75 -6.60 3.72 -9.13
C ASN A 75 -7.82 2.89 -9.48
N ASN A 76 -8.30 2.15 -8.49
CA ASN A 76 -9.64 1.57 -8.52
C ASN A 76 -10.23 1.33 -7.12
N ALA A 77 -9.95 2.22 -6.16
CA ALA A 77 -10.51 2.17 -4.81
C ALA A 77 -12.06 2.21 -4.84
N LYS A 78 -12.70 1.44 -3.95
CA LYS A 78 -14.16 1.37 -3.84
C LYS A 78 -14.73 2.76 -3.53
N GLY A 79 -15.80 3.15 -4.24
CA GLY A 79 -16.47 4.46 -4.04
C GLY A 79 -15.75 5.66 -4.65
N MET A 80 -14.61 5.47 -5.32
CA MET A 80 -13.91 6.55 -6.00
C MET A 80 -14.66 6.97 -7.28
N ASN A 81 -15.23 8.17 -7.29
CA ASN A 81 -15.80 8.77 -8.48
C ASN A 81 -14.71 9.45 -9.32
N LYS A 82 -14.44 8.91 -10.52
CA LYS A 82 -13.44 9.43 -11.47
C LYS A 82 -14.06 10.26 -12.61
N THR A 83 -15.39 10.21 -12.77
CA THR A 83 -16.13 10.79 -13.89
C THR A 83 -15.80 12.27 -14.17
N PRO A 84 -15.61 13.15 -13.17
CA PRO A 84 -15.25 14.55 -13.45
C PRO A 84 -13.90 14.76 -14.14
N PHE A 85 -13.03 13.76 -14.18
CA PHE A 85 -11.66 13.86 -14.72
C PHE A 85 -11.46 13.06 -16.01
N GLU A 86 -12.47 12.31 -16.45
CA GLU A 86 -12.40 11.44 -17.61
C GLU A 86 -12.43 12.23 -18.95
N PRO A 87 -11.77 11.73 -20.01
CA PRO A 87 -11.06 10.44 -20.11
C PRO A 87 -9.65 10.46 -19.48
N LEU A 88 -9.32 9.42 -18.73
CA LEU A 88 -8.01 9.24 -18.07
C LEU A 88 -6.93 8.65 -19.01
N MET A 89 -5.75 8.28 -18.49
CA MET A 89 -4.63 7.72 -19.26
C MET A 89 -5.07 6.46 -20.04
N PRO A 90 -4.93 6.44 -21.38
CA PRO A 90 -5.17 5.25 -22.18
C PRO A 90 -4.25 4.08 -21.77
N GLY A 91 -4.79 2.87 -21.80
CA GLY A 91 -4.04 1.66 -21.47
C GLY A 91 -3.91 1.36 -19.97
N ALA A 92 -4.71 2.01 -19.11
CA ALA A 92 -4.86 1.59 -17.72
C ALA A 92 -5.87 0.44 -17.62
N VAL A 93 -5.40 -0.79 -17.43
CA VAL A 93 -6.23 -2.01 -17.43
C VAL A 93 -6.34 -2.58 -16.01
N LYS A 94 -7.51 -3.10 -15.66
CA LYS A 94 -7.79 -3.61 -14.30
C LYS A 94 -7.91 -5.13 -14.28
N PHE A 95 -7.41 -5.74 -13.21
CA PHE A 95 -7.62 -7.16 -12.90
C PHE A 95 -8.16 -7.33 -11.47
N PRO A 96 -8.75 -8.49 -11.13
CA PRO A 96 -9.31 -8.74 -9.80
C PRO A 96 -8.33 -8.48 -8.66
N GLY A 97 -8.84 -7.89 -7.57
CA GLY A 97 -8.07 -7.59 -6.37
C GLY A 97 -7.97 -8.74 -5.37
N VAL A 98 -7.35 -8.48 -4.22
CA VAL A 98 -7.21 -9.41 -3.10
C VAL A 98 -8.38 -9.25 -2.14
N ASN A 99 -9.29 -10.23 -2.07
CA ASN A 99 -10.52 -10.12 -1.27
C ASN A 99 -10.94 -11.45 -0.62
N CYS A 100 -9.98 -12.32 -0.28
CA CYS A 100 -10.28 -13.59 0.35
C CYS A 100 -10.29 -13.47 1.88
N GLU A 101 -11.46 -13.62 2.50
CA GLU A 101 -11.62 -13.58 3.97
C GLU A 101 -10.82 -14.68 4.68
N ALA A 102 -10.85 -15.92 4.17
CA ALA A 102 -10.08 -17.04 4.73
C ALA A 102 -8.57 -16.75 4.74
N CYS A 103 -8.02 -16.24 3.64
CA CYS A 103 -6.61 -15.83 3.60
C CYS A 103 -6.30 -14.67 4.56
N ALA A 104 -7.25 -13.75 4.78
CA ALA A 104 -7.10 -12.67 5.75
C ALA A 104 -6.95 -13.19 7.19
N GLN A 105 -7.53 -14.35 7.48
CA GLN A 105 -7.42 -15.05 8.76
C GLN A 105 -6.18 -15.96 8.85
N GLY A 106 -5.37 -16.03 7.80
CA GLY A 106 -4.16 -16.86 7.75
C GLY A 106 -4.43 -18.32 7.38
N GLU A 107 -5.61 -18.63 6.83
CA GLU A 107 -5.95 -19.98 6.38
C GLU A 107 -5.43 -20.23 4.96
N ASP A 108 -4.78 -21.38 4.76
CA ASP A 108 -4.45 -21.90 3.43
C ASP A 108 -5.72 -22.48 2.80
N HIS A 109 -6.05 -22.03 1.60
CA HIS A 109 -7.31 -22.38 0.96
C HIS A 109 -7.11 -22.69 -0.53
N ALA A 110 -7.38 -23.93 -0.90
CA ALA A 110 -7.17 -24.44 -2.25
C ALA A 110 -8.00 -23.71 -3.34
N ASP A 111 -9.18 -23.18 -3.01
CA ASP A 111 -10.03 -22.38 -3.91
C ASP A 111 -9.99 -20.87 -3.56
N CYS A 112 -8.77 -20.36 -3.36
CA CYS A 112 -8.58 -18.96 -3.04
C CYS A 112 -8.97 -18.05 -4.22
N ALA A 113 -10.00 -17.20 -4.02
CA ALA A 113 -10.42 -16.20 -5.01
C ALA A 113 -9.28 -15.26 -5.44
N THR A 114 -8.31 -15.00 -4.56
CA THR A 114 -7.12 -14.20 -4.86
C THR A 114 -6.18 -14.92 -5.84
N LEU A 115 -6.04 -16.24 -5.76
CA LEU A 115 -5.25 -17.03 -6.71
C LEU A 115 -5.98 -17.19 -8.05
N ARG A 116 -7.29 -17.42 -8.05
CA ARG A 116 -8.10 -17.42 -9.28
C ARG A 116 -8.04 -16.08 -10.03
N GLY A 117 -7.89 -14.98 -9.28
CA GLY A 117 -7.64 -13.66 -9.86
C GLY A 117 -6.34 -13.58 -10.67
N LEU A 118 -5.31 -14.37 -10.31
CA LEU A 118 -4.06 -14.47 -11.08
C LEU A 118 -4.22 -15.35 -12.33
N ASP A 119 -5.03 -16.41 -12.28
CA ASP A 119 -5.35 -17.20 -13.48
C ASP A 119 -6.07 -16.35 -14.53
N TYR A 120 -6.99 -15.48 -14.07
CA TYR A 120 -7.61 -14.48 -14.92
C TYR A 120 -6.59 -13.45 -15.45
N LEU A 121 -5.64 -13.01 -14.62
CA LEU A 121 -4.60 -12.05 -15.03
C LEU A 121 -3.77 -12.58 -16.20
N GLU A 122 -3.39 -13.86 -16.21
CA GLU A 122 -2.69 -14.45 -17.36
C GLU A 122 -3.53 -14.40 -18.64
N THR A 123 -4.81 -14.78 -18.54
CA THR A 123 -5.75 -14.70 -19.67
C THR A 123 -5.90 -13.25 -20.17
N LEU A 124 -6.00 -12.29 -19.24
CA LEU A 124 -6.10 -10.88 -19.54
C LEU A 124 -4.84 -10.37 -20.26
N ILE A 125 -3.65 -10.75 -19.80
CA ILE A 125 -2.37 -10.37 -20.42
C ILE A 125 -2.31 -10.82 -21.88
N GLU A 126 -2.72 -12.06 -22.17
CA GLU A 126 -2.80 -12.57 -23.54
C GLU A 126 -3.79 -11.77 -24.39
N SER A 127 -4.99 -11.51 -23.86
CA SER A 127 -6.03 -10.75 -24.58
C SER A 127 -5.63 -9.30 -24.87
N GLU A 128 -4.86 -8.70 -23.97
CA GLU A 128 -4.37 -7.32 -24.08
C GLU A 128 -3.12 -7.21 -24.99
N ARG A 129 -2.63 -8.34 -25.53
CA ARG A 129 -1.35 -8.47 -26.25
C ARG A 129 -0.17 -8.17 -25.31
N PRO A 130 0.57 -9.20 -24.87
CA PRO A 130 1.63 -9.06 -23.86
C PRO A 130 2.72 -8.04 -24.24
N ASP A 131 3.03 -7.90 -25.53
CA ASP A 131 4.01 -6.95 -26.08
C ASP A 131 3.58 -5.48 -25.99
N THR A 132 2.38 -5.19 -25.48
CA THR A 132 1.88 -3.83 -25.24
C THR A 132 1.83 -3.43 -23.77
N ILE A 133 2.18 -4.34 -22.86
CA ILE A 133 2.10 -4.12 -21.41
C ILE A 133 3.48 -3.76 -20.87
N ALA A 134 3.59 -2.56 -20.31
CA ALA A 134 4.85 -2.06 -19.77
C ALA A 134 5.06 -2.49 -18.31
N ALA A 135 4.02 -2.36 -17.50
CA ALA A 135 4.13 -2.51 -16.05
C ALA A 135 2.84 -3.05 -15.42
N LEU A 136 3.00 -3.63 -14.23
CA LEU A 136 1.93 -3.92 -13.29
C LEU A 136 2.25 -3.22 -11.98
N ILE A 137 1.32 -2.41 -11.47
CA ILE A 137 1.45 -1.70 -10.20
C ILE A 137 0.43 -2.19 -9.19
N THR A 138 0.88 -2.44 -7.96
CA THR A 138 0.00 -2.86 -6.89
C THR A 138 0.61 -2.67 -5.49
N GLU A 139 -0.22 -2.38 -4.49
CA GLU A 139 0.18 -2.32 -3.07
C GLU A 139 0.43 -3.74 -2.52
N PRO A 140 1.49 -4.00 -1.73
CA PRO A 140 1.68 -5.24 -0.95
C PRO A 140 0.40 -5.65 -0.20
N ILE A 141 -0.15 -4.71 0.57
CA ILE A 141 -1.41 -4.85 1.30
C ILE A 141 -2.21 -3.55 1.12
N SER A 142 -3.31 -3.63 0.36
CA SER A 142 -4.06 -2.43 -0.03
C SER A 142 -5.02 -1.98 1.07
N THR A 143 -4.77 -0.81 1.65
CA THR A 143 -5.66 -0.22 2.66
C THR A 143 -7.00 0.20 2.04
N SER A 144 -7.00 0.70 0.81
CA SER A 144 -8.24 1.07 0.11
C SER A 144 -9.12 -0.14 -0.25
N ASN A 145 -8.52 -1.32 -0.33
CA ASN A 145 -9.23 -2.57 -0.48
C ASN A 145 -9.50 -3.27 0.87
N GLY A 146 -9.40 -2.55 1.99
CA GLY A 146 -9.72 -3.11 3.31
C GLY A 146 -8.61 -3.94 3.95
N SER A 147 -7.35 -3.77 3.56
CA SER A 147 -6.17 -4.40 4.19
C SER A 147 -6.22 -5.93 4.26
N TYR A 148 -6.84 -6.59 3.28
CA TYR A 148 -6.79 -8.05 3.16
C TYR A 148 -5.35 -8.51 2.91
N LEU A 149 -4.89 -9.46 3.71
CA LEU A 149 -3.62 -10.12 3.47
C LEU A 149 -3.78 -11.07 2.27
N PRO A 150 -2.88 -11.00 1.28
CA PRO A 150 -2.93 -11.92 0.15
C PRO A 150 -2.54 -13.33 0.59
N HIS A 151 -2.97 -14.31 -0.19
CA HIS A 151 -2.49 -15.69 -0.05
C HIS A 151 -0.94 -15.73 -0.08
N PRO A 152 -0.26 -16.57 0.72
CA PRO A 152 1.21 -16.61 0.77
C PRO A 152 1.90 -16.76 -0.60
N GLU A 153 1.30 -17.51 -1.50
CA GLU A 153 1.82 -17.73 -2.86
C GLU A 153 1.48 -16.63 -3.88
N TYR A 154 0.61 -15.68 -3.53
CA TYR A 154 0.13 -14.65 -4.47
C TYR A 154 1.27 -13.84 -5.09
N TRP A 155 2.15 -13.30 -4.25
CA TRP A 155 3.22 -12.41 -4.70
C TRP A 155 4.28 -13.15 -5.51
N LYS A 156 4.61 -14.40 -5.14
CA LYS A 156 5.53 -15.25 -5.91
C LYS A 156 4.96 -15.56 -7.31
N ARG A 157 3.67 -15.92 -7.39
CA ARG A 157 3.00 -16.16 -8.67
C ARG A 157 2.91 -14.88 -9.51
N LEU A 158 2.56 -13.74 -8.90
CA LEU A 158 2.50 -12.45 -9.60
C LEU A 158 3.87 -12.05 -10.17
N ARG A 159 4.94 -12.27 -9.42
CA ARG A 159 6.32 -12.07 -9.88
C ARG A 159 6.65 -12.97 -11.07
N ALA A 160 6.34 -14.26 -10.98
CA ALA A 160 6.57 -15.22 -12.06
C ALA A 160 5.80 -14.85 -13.35
N ILE A 161 4.56 -14.39 -13.23
CA ILE A 161 3.76 -13.86 -14.35
C ILE A 161 4.47 -12.64 -14.97
N CYS A 162 4.89 -11.68 -14.15
CA CYS A 162 5.58 -10.49 -14.66
C CYS A 162 6.89 -10.84 -15.37
N ASP A 163 7.66 -11.79 -14.84
CA ASP A 163 8.91 -12.26 -15.44
C ASP A 163 8.68 -12.96 -16.78
N LYS A 164 7.71 -13.87 -16.84
CA LYS A 164 7.31 -14.60 -18.06
C LYS A 164 6.98 -13.65 -19.21
N HIS A 165 6.30 -12.53 -18.93
CA HIS A 165 5.85 -11.58 -19.96
C HIS A 165 6.74 -10.34 -20.13
N GLY A 166 7.84 -10.25 -19.36
CA GLY A 166 8.75 -9.10 -19.37
C GLY A 166 8.09 -7.79 -18.89
N ILE A 167 7.10 -7.89 -17.99
CA ILE A 167 6.37 -6.77 -17.41
C ILE A 167 7.13 -6.26 -16.18
N VAL A 168 7.29 -4.94 -16.05
CA VAL A 168 7.90 -4.30 -14.87
C VAL A 168 6.94 -4.40 -13.68
N LEU A 169 7.35 -5.05 -12.59
CA LEU A 169 6.57 -5.12 -11.36
C LEU A 169 6.87 -3.91 -10.47
N ILE A 170 5.83 -3.15 -10.13
CA ILE A 170 5.90 -1.98 -9.26
C ILE A 170 5.14 -2.28 -7.96
N ALA A 171 5.85 -2.30 -6.83
CA ALA A 171 5.24 -2.41 -5.52
C ALA A 171 4.97 -1.01 -4.94
N ASP A 172 3.70 -0.70 -4.66
CA ASP A 172 3.35 0.57 -4.03
C ASP A 172 3.41 0.47 -2.50
N GLU A 173 4.56 0.82 -1.94
CA GLU A 173 4.89 0.77 -0.51
C GLU A 173 4.62 2.10 0.20
N VAL A 174 3.87 3.02 -0.43
CA VAL A 174 3.60 4.36 0.13
C VAL A 174 2.94 4.29 1.51
N ILE A 175 2.09 3.28 1.80
CA ILE A 175 1.54 3.04 3.15
C ILE A 175 2.33 1.98 3.90
N ASN A 176 2.69 0.89 3.21
CA ASN A 176 3.16 -0.32 3.85
C ASN A 176 4.62 -0.24 4.31
N GLY A 177 5.41 0.65 3.70
CA GLY A 177 6.84 0.80 3.98
C GLY A 177 7.16 1.48 5.31
N PHE A 178 8.44 1.43 5.65
CA PHE A 178 9.07 1.94 6.86
C PHE A 178 8.42 1.47 8.16
N GLY A 179 8.14 0.16 8.28
CA GLY A 179 7.79 -0.44 9.57
C GLY A 179 6.30 -0.65 9.82
N ARG A 180 5.39 -0.13 8.99
CA ARG A 180 3.94 -0.21 9.25
C ARG A 180 3.43 -1.63 9.52
N THR A 181 4.01 -2.62 8.84
CA THR A 181 3.57 -4.03 8.91
C THR A 181 4.49 -4.90 9.78
N GLY A 182 5.40 -4.31 10.55
CA GLY A 182 6.39 -5.05 11.34
C GLY A 182 7.65 -5.50 10.56
N LYS A 183 7.81 -5.01 9.34
CA LYS A 183 9.01 -5.13 8.48
C LYS A 183 9.33 -3.76 7.88
N TRP A 184 10.56 -3.56 7.39
CA TRP A 184 10.91 -2.30 6.71
C TRP A 184 10.01 -2.07 5.52
N PHE A 185 9.75 -3.12 4.73
CA PHE A 185 8.82 -3.09 3.61
C PHE A 185 7.92 -4.31 3.64
N ALA A 186 6.65 -4.16 3.29
CA ALA A 186 5.73 -5.29 3.35
C ALA A 186 6.08 -6.39 2.34
N MET A 187 6.78 -6.05 1.24
CA MET A 187 7.33 -7.03 0.30
C MET A 187 8.23 -8.09 0.97
N GLU A 188 8.90 -7.77 2.08
CA GLU A 188 9.71 -8.73 2.83
C GLU A 188 8.89 -9.90 3.38
N HIS A 189 7.63 -9.68 3.76
CA HIS A 189 6.74 -10.76 4.23
C HIS A 189 6.49 -11.81 3.15
N PHE A 190 6.67 -11.45 1.88
CA PHE A 190 6.36 -12.31 0.75
C PHE A 190 7.61 -12.88 0.06
N GLY A 191 8.81 -12.45 0.47
CA GLY A 191 10.07 -12.90 -0.12
C GLY A 191 10.19 -12.60 -1.61
N VAL A 192 9.65 -11.47 -2.08
CA VAL A 192 9.67 -11.06 -3.49
C VAL A 192 10.29 -9.67 -3.63
N THR A 193 11.27 -9.54 -4.52
CA THR A 193 11.83 -8.24 -4.92
C THR A 193 11.11 -7.72 -6.18
N PRO A 194 10.47 -6.55 -6.13
CA PRO A 194 9.88 -5.90 -7.30
C PRO A 194 10.95 -5.24 -8.18
N ASP A 195 10.61 -4.84 -9.41
CA ASP A 195 11.55 -4.08 -10.26
C ASP A 195 11.66 -2.61 -9.81
N LEU A 196 10.54 -2.04 -9.33
CA LEU A 196 10.40 -0.69 -8.78
C LEU A 196 9.56 -0.69 -7.50
N MET A 197 9.83 0.25 -6.58
CA MET A 197 8.98 0.52 -5.41
C MET A 197 8.65 2.01 -5.34
N THR A 198 7.42 2.36 -4.95
CA THR A 198 7.06 3.75 -4.62
C THR A 198 6.97 3.92 -3.11
N VAL A 199 7.60 4.96 -2.59
CA VAL A 199 7.65 5.25 -1.14
C VAL A 199 7.35 6.72 -0.88
N ALA A 200 6.64 7.02 0.21
CA ALA A 200 6.35 8.36 0.69
C ALA A 200 5.95 8.27 2.18
N LYS A 201 5.08 9.17 2.67
CA LYS A 201 4.47 9.12 4.02
C LYS A 201 5.50 8.87 5.14
N GLN A 202 5.66 7.62 5.56
CA GLN A 202 6.54 7.21 6.66
C GLN A 202 8.03 7.43 6.38
N ILE A 203 8.44 7.64 5.11
CA ILE A 203 9.84 8.00 4.76
C ILE A 203 10.36 9.20 5.59
N SER A 204 9.48 10.13 5.93
CA SER A 204 9.77 11.29 6.77
C SER A 204 8.83 11.38 7.98
N SER A 205 8.02 10.35 8.24
CA SER A 205 6.90 10.37 9.19
C SER A 205 5.99 11.61 9.06
N GLY A 206 5.87 12.16 7.85
CA GLY A 206 5.09 13.36 7.57
C GLY A 206 5.72 14.70 7.98
N TYR A 207 6.95 14.71 8.53
CA TYR A 207 7.63 15.94 8.97
C TYR A 207 8.05 16.86 7.81
N ALA A 208 8.35 16.29 6.65
CA ALA A 208 8.70 17.04 5.45
C ALA A 208 8.18 16.32 4.18
N PRO A 209 7.76 17.07 3.14
CA PRO A 209 7.33 16.46 1.88
C PRO A 209 8.52 15.83 1.17
N ILE A 210 8.46 14.51 1.01
CA ILE A 210 9.41 13.70 0.25
C ILE A 210 8.78 12.35 -0.07
N ALA A 211 9.17 11.83 -1.23
CA ALA A 211 8.84 10.52 -1.73
C ALA A 211 9.97 10.06 -2.65
N ALA A 212 9.97 8.78 -3.02
CA ALA A 212 10.93 8.26 -3.98
C ALA A 212 10.35 7.14 -4.81
N VAL A 213 10.91 6.98 -6.01
CA VAL A 213 10.92 5.71 -6.71
C VAL A 213 12.24 5.03 -6.38
N LEU A 214 12.15 3.84 -5.80
CA LEU A 214 13.29 2.97 -5.56
C LEU A 214 13.36 1.97 -6.70
N ALA A 215 14.54 1.77 -7.26
CA ALA A 215 14.71 0.97 -8.47
C ALA A 215 15.75 -0.12 -8.28
N SER A 216 15.46 -1.27 -8.89
CA SER A 216 16.46 -2.32 -9.05
C SER A 216 17.60 -1.85 -9.95
N GLU A 217 18.78 -2.48 -9.79
CA GLU A 217 19.94 -2.19 -10.63
C GLU A 217 19.63 -2.41 -12.13
N LYS A 218 18.89 -3.48 -12.46
CA LYS A 218 18.39 -3.77 -13.82
C LYS A 218 17.62 -2.62 -14.44
N ILE A 219 16.72 -1.98 -13.67
CA ILE A 219 15.95 -0.84 -14.19
C ILE A 219 16.86 0.37 -14.34
N ALA A 220 17.67 0.66 -13.31
CA ALA A 220 18.56 1.81 -13.32
C ALA A 220 19.58 1.78 -14.47
N ASP A 221 20.16 0.61 -14.76
CA ASP A 221 21.13 0.44 -15.84
C ASP A 221 20.54 0.69 -17.22
N GLY A 222 19.23 0.53 -17.39
CA GLY A 222 18.52 0.90 -18.62
C GLY A 222 18.54 2.40 -18.94
N PHE A 223 19.00 3.25 -18.01
CA PHE A 223 19.12 4.70 -18.16
C PHE A 223 20.58 5.20 -18.09
N ARG A 224 21.55 4.32 -17.83
CA ARG A 224 22.96 4.71 -17.63
C ARG A 224 23.77 4.65 -18.93
N GLY A 225 24.84 5.45 -18.98
CA GLY A 225 25.87 5.40 -20.02
C GLY A 225 25.54 6.23 -21.26
N ASP A 226 24.38 6.02 -21.88
CA ASP A 226 23.95 6.73 -23.08
C ASP A 226 23.05 7.94 -22.72
N PRO A 227 23.50 9.19 -22.96
CA PRO A 227 22.70 10.38 -22.66
C PRO A 227 21.33 10.40 -23.35
N SER A 228 21.19 9.76 -24.53
CA SER A 228 19.90 9.66 -25.23
C SER A 228 18.89 8.75 -24.51
N LYS A 229 19.38 7.88 -23.62
CA LYS A 229 18.58 6.97 -22.80
C LYS A 229 18.36 7.49 -21.38
N ALA A 230 18.93 8.63 -21.01
CA ALA A 230 18.77 9.21 -19.68
C ALA A 230 17.28 9.36 -19.33
N PHE A 231 16.94 9.12 -18.06
CA PHE A 231 15.56 9.23 -17.62
C PHE A 231 15.03 10.65 -17.87
N ILE A 232 13.93 10.74 -18.61
CA ILE A 232 13.29 12.02 -18.93
C ILE A 232 12.34 12.33 -17.80
N GLY A 233 12.78 13.12 -16.83
CA GLY A 233 11.97 13.50 -15.70
C GLY A 233 12.75 14.23 -14.63
N GLY A 234 12.03 14.86 -13.72
CA GLY A 234 12.61 15.61 -12.62
C GLY A 234 11.51 16.34 -11.86
N SER A 235 11.78 16.61 -10.60
CA SER A 235 10.98 17.51 -9.79
C SER A 235 11.90 18.62 -9.30
N THR A 236 11.42 19.87 -9.33
CA THR A 236 12.20 21.04 -8.86
C THR A 236 12.71 20.83 -7.44
N PHE A 237 11.87 20.24 -6.59
CA PHE A 237 12.19 19.90 -5.20
C PHE A 237 12.56 18.43 -5.01
N GLY A 238 12.75 17.68 -6.11
CA GLY A 238 13.33 16.35 -6.05
C GLY A 238 14.70 16.38 -5.38
N ALA A 239 14.87 15.57 -4.34
CA ALA A 239 16.05 15.54 -3.48
C ALA A 239 16.31 16.86 -2.72
N HIS A 240 15.24 17.56 -2.29
CA HIS A 240 15.37 18.77 -1.48
C HIS A 240 16.21 18.51 -0.21
N PRO A 241 17.32 19.23 0.03
CA PRO A 241 18.28 18.89 1.09
C PRO A 241 17.67 18.82 2.49
N VAL A 242 16.75 19.72 2.81
CA VAL A 242 16.05 19.72 4.11
C VAL A 242 15.15 18.49 4.25
N SER A 243 14.39 18.14 3.22
CA SER A 243 13.51 16.97 3.28
C SER A 243 14.32 15.69 3.36
N CYS A 244 15.46 15.62 2.67
CA CYS A 244 16.38 14.49 2.76
C CYS A 244 16.99 14.36 4.16
N ALA A 245 17.44 15.46 4.77
CA ALA A 245 17.98 15.45 6.14
C ALA A 245 16.93 15.02 7.18
N VAL A 246 15.69 15.51 7.05
CA VAL A 246 14.56 15.11 7.91
C VAL A 246 14.25 13.63 7.73
N ALA A 247 14.15 13.14 6.49
CA ALA A 247 13.90 11.73 6.22
C ALA A 247 15.02 10.83 6.75
N LEU A 248 16.29 11.20 6.54
CA LEU A 248 17.43 10.45 7.09
C LEU A 248 17.33 10.35 8.60
N ARG A 249 17.10 11.49 9.28
CA ARG A 249 16.95 11.49 10.74
C ARG A 249 15.76 10.65 11.20
N ASN A 250 14.66 10.65 10.45
CA ASN A 250 13.52 9.78 10.71
C ASN A 250 13.90 8.29 10.62
N LEU A 251 14.63 7.86 9.58
CA LEU A 251 15.07 6.46 9.46
C LEU A 251 16.01 6.05 10.60
N GLU A 252 16.93 6.93 11.02
CA GLU A 252 17.79 6.70 12.18
C GLU A 252 17.00 6.53 13.49
N ILE A 253 15.87 7.25 13.63
CA ILE A 253 14.98 7.10 14.79
C ILE A 253 14.26 5.74 14.74
N LEU A 254 13.72 5.36 13.58
CA LEU A 254 13.08 4.05 13.39
C LEU A 254 14.01 2.90 13.77
N GLU A 255 15.30 3.01 13.44
CA GLU A 255 16.34 2.05 13.82
C GLU A 255 16.68 2.10 15.30
N ARG A 256 17.08 3.28 15.80
CA ARG A 256 17.57 3.45 17.17
C ARG A 256 16.53 3.03 18.20
N GLU A 257 15.26 3.27 17.92
CA GLU A 257 14.15 2.97 18.83
C GLU A 257 13.44 1.65 18.48
N HIS A 258 13.99 0.88 17.53
CA HIS A 258 13.47 -0.42 17.10
C HIS A 258 11.97 -0.37 16.73
N LEU A 259 11.53 0.68 16.04
CA LEU A 259 10.10 0.94 15.80
C LEU A 259 9.47 -0.01 14.79
N VAL A 260 10.28 -0.60 13.90
CA VAL A 260 9.85 -1.70 13.03
C VAL A 260 9.50 -2.94 13.86
N ASP A 261 10.35 -3.30 14.81
CA ASP A 261 10.12 -4.43 15.72
C ASP A 261 8.98 -4.14 16.70
N ASN A 262 8.86 -2.88 17.17
CA ASN A 262 7.74 -2.45 17.99
C ASN A 262 6.42 -2.62 17.24
N SER A 263 6.38 -2.24 15.96
CA SER A 263 5.20 -2.42 15.12
C SER A 263 4.79 -3.89 14.99
N ALA A 264 5.74 -4.82 14.91
CA ALA A 264 5.43 -6.24 14.96
C ALA A 264 4.87 -6.65 16.34
N LYS A 265 5.61 -6.38 17.41
CA LYS A 265 5.29 -6.86 18.78
C LYS A 265 4.03 -6.23 19.36
N VAL A 266 3.90 -4.91 19.29
CA VAL A 266 2.73 -4.17 19.77
C VAL A 266 1.57 -4.31 18.80
N GLY A 267 1.83 -4.49 17.50
CA GLY A 267 0.82 -4.85 16.52
C GLY A 267 0.14 -6.18 16.82
N ASP A 268 0.90 -7.21 17.20
CA ASP A 268 0.35 -8.50 17.61
C ASP A 268 -0.47 -8.39 18.90
N TYR A 269 0.02 -7.61 19.87
CA TYR A 269 -0.73 -7.29 21.10
C TYR A 269 -2.05 -6.58 20.78
N MET A 270 -2.02 -5.53 19.97
CA MET A 270 -3.20 -4.79 19.54
C MET A 270 -4.19 -5.70 18.81
N LYS A 271 -3.71 -6.60 17.94
CA LYS A 271 -4.58 -7.58 17.26
C LYS A 271 -5.24 -8.53 18.25
N GLN A 272 -4.54 -8.97 19.29
CA GLN A 272 -5.12 -9.80 20.35
C GLN A 272 -6.21 -9.03 21.11
N GLN A 273 -5.92 -7.82 21.60
CA GLN A 273 -6.89 -6.99 22.32
C GLN A 273 -8.15 -6.71 21.48
N LEU A 274 -7.98 -6.41 20.19
CA LEU A 274 -9.10 -6.22 19.26
C LEU A 274 -9.94 -7.50 19.06
N LYS A 275 -9.31 -8.69 19.04
CA LYS A 275 -10.04 -9.96 18.96
C LYS A 275 -10.79 -10.30 20.25
N GLU A 276 -10.24 -9.95 21.40
CA GLU A 276 -10.93 -10.07 22.69
C GLU A 276 -12.14 -9.13 22.74
N MET A 277 -11.98 -7.88 22.31
CA MET A 277 -13.08 -6.92 22.12
C MET A 277 -14.14 -7.46 21.14
N GLN A 278 -13.72 -8.03 20.00
CA GLN A 278 -14.63 -8.64 19.03
C GLN A 278 -15.56 -9.68 19.67
N SER A 279 -15.08 -10.48 20.63
CA SER A 279 -15.90 -11.51 21.28
C SER A 279 -17.06 -10.95 22.13
N ARG A 280 -17.01 -9.65 22.47
CA ARG A 280 -18.00 -8.96 23.30
C ARG A 280 -19.06 -8.23 22.47
N HIS A 281 -18.82 -8.01 21.17
CA HIS A 281 -19.70 -7.23 20.30
C HIS A 281 -20.25 -8.06 19.14
N LYS A 282 -21.58 -8.01 18.97
CA LYS A 282 -22.27 -8.78 17.93
C LYS A 282 -22.02 -8.21 16.54
N ILE A 283 -21.78 -6.91 16.42
CA ILE A 283 -21.63 -6.27 15.11
C ILE A 283 -20.21 -6.36 14.55
N VAL A 284 -19.21 -6.74 15.36
CA VAL A 284 -17.81 -6.85 14.92
C VAL A 284 -17.62 -8.18 14.21
N ALA A 285 -17.71 -8.14 12.88
CA ALA A 285 -17.67 -9.32 12.02
C ALA A 285 -16.27 -9.91 11.91
N SER A 286 -15.25 -9.07 11.80
CA SER A 286 -13.87 -9.54 11.71
C SER A 286 -12.85 -8.51 12.20
N VAL A 287 -11.76 -9.01 12.77
CA VAL A 287 -10.51 -8.27 12.99
C VAL A 287 -9.43 -8.86 12.09
N ARG A 288 -8.81 -8.03 11.26
CA ARG A 288 -7.72 -8.45 10.37
C ARG A 288 -6.63 -7.38 10.26
N GLY A 289 -5.49 -7.78 9.72
CA GLY A 289 -4.33 -6.92 9.56
C GLY A 289 -3.04 -7.54 10.08
N ILE A 290 -1.96 -6.76 10.01
CA ILE A 290 -0.60 -7.16 10.38
C ILE A 290 0.17 -5.94 10.91
N GLY A 291 1.03 -6.15 11.91
CA GLY A 291 1.73 -5.07 12.61
C GLY A 291 0.77 -4.03 13.16
N LEU A 292 1.15 -2.75 13.12
CA LEU A 292 0.27 -1.65 13.51
C LEU A 292 -0.68 -1.21 12.38
N MET A 293 -1.10 -2.12 11.51
CA MET A 293 -2.12 -1.87 10.48
C MET A 293 -3.23 -2.89 10.65
N GLN A 294 -4.25 -2.54 11.44
CA GLN A 294 -5.40 -3.39 11.75
C GLN A 294 -6.70 -2.79 11.21
N VAL A 295 -7.70 -3.63 11.01
CA VAL A 295 -9.04 -3.26 10.53
C VAL A 295 -10.08 -4.04 11.30
N LEU A 296 -11.13 -3.35 11.73
CA LEU A 296 -12.34 -3.95 12.26
C LEU A 296 -13.45 -3.80 11.21
N ASP A 297 -14.07 -4.90 10.79
CA ASP A 297 -15.28 -4.84 9.97
C ASP A 297 -16.52 -4.94 10.84
N LEU A 298 -17.49 -4.08 10.54
CA LEU A 298 -18.81 -4.07 11.14
C LEU A 298 -19.82 -4.66 10.17
N LYS A 299 -20.63 -5.61 10.63
CA LYS A 299 -21.83 -6.09 9.93
C LYS A 299 -23.03 -5.99 10.87
N ARG A 300 -24.21 -5.79 10.28
CA ARG A 300 -25.45 -5.64 11.06
C ARG A 300 -25.79 -6.92 11.82
N ASP A 301 -25.57 -8.06 11.17
CA ASP A 301 -25.71 -9.39 11.77
C ASP A 301 -24.71 -10.33 11.08
N PRO A 302 -23.49 -10.51 11.65
CA PRO A 302 -22.49 -11.40 11.07
C PRO A 302 -22.96 -12.85 10.94
N GLY A 303 -23.75 -13.35 11.92
CA GLY A 303 -24.24 -14.73 11.93
C GLY A 303 -25.24 -15.02 10.81
N ALA A 304 -26.04 -14.01 10.41
CA ALA A 304 -26.92 -14.08 9.25
C ALA A 304 -26.29 -13.54 7.95
N GLY A 305 -25.02 -13.11 7.98
CA GLY A 305 -24.33 -12.51 6.84
C GLY A 305 -24.94 -11.20 6.33
N LYS A 306 -25.58 -10.41 7.21
CA LYS A 306 -26.24 -9.14 6.83
C LYS A 306 -25.30 -7.96 7.03
N ASP A 307 -25.02 -7.25 5.94
CA ASP A 307 -24.24 -6.02 5.97
C ASP A 307 -25.08 -4.81 6.41
N PHE A 308 -24.41 -3.78 6.90
CA PHE A 308 -25.00 -2.44 6.95
C PHE A 308 -25.19 -1.89 5.53
N THR A 309 -26.25 -1.11 5.35
CA THR A 309 -26.65 -0.51 4.08
C THR A 309 -26.16 0.93 3.97
N LEU A 310 -26.32 1.55 2.79
CA LEU A 310 -26.05 2.98 2.63
C LEU A 310 -26.98 3.86 3.46
N GLU A 311 -28.20 3.39 3.75
CA GLU A 311 -29.20 4.11 4.56
C GLU A 311 -28.80 4.19 6.04
N ASP A 312 -27.95 3.25 6.50
CA ASP A 312 -27.41 3.24 7.87
C ASP A 312 -26.32 4.29 8.09
N ASP A 313 -25.83 4.93 7.02
CA ASP A 313 -24.91 6.08 7.02
C ASP A 313 -23.67 5.95 7.94
N LEU A 314 -23.10 4.74 8.04
CA LEU A 314 -21.93 4.48 8.88
C LEU A 314 -20.73 5.36 8.53
N SER A 315 -20.60 5.84 7.29
CA SER A 315 -19.53 6.75 6.88
C SER A 315 -19.53 8.09 7.63
N HIS A 316 -20.68 8.53 8.16
CA HIS A 316 -20.76 9.73 9.00
C HIS A 316 -20.90 9.37 10.47
N LEU A 317 -21.68 8.32 10.78
CA LEU A 317 -21.98 7.91 12.15
C LEU A 317 -20.74 7.40 12.90
N VAL A 318 -19.96 6.49 12.29
CA VAL A 318 -18.81 5.87 12.97
C VAL A 318 -17.71 6.90 13.28
N PRO A 319 -17.30 7.79 12.35
CA PRO A 319 -16.37 8.86 12.68
C PRO A 319 -16.87 9.82 13.76
N LYS A 320 -18.20 10.00 13.91
CA LYS A 320 -18.77 10.80 14.99
C LYS A 320 -18.54 10.12 16.34
N PHE A 321 -18.93 8.87 16.50
CA PHE A 321 -18.74 8.13 17.75
C PHE A 321 -17.26 7.97 18.12
N LEU A 322 -16.40 7.68 17.14
CA LEU A 322 -14.95 7.65 17.35
C LEU A 322 -14.45 8.96 18.00
N ARG A 323 -14.90 10.13 17.51
CA ARG A 323 -14.50 11.43 18.07
C ARG A 323 -15.06 11.68 19.47
N GLU A 324 -16.25 11.19 19.77
CA GLU A 324 -16.86 11.30 21.11
C GLU A 324 -16.03 10.55 22.16
N HIS A 325 -15.35 9.48 21.76
CA HIS A 325 -14.40 8.71 22.58
C HIS A 325 -12.94 9.10 22.37
N GLY A 326 -12.67 10.27 21.78
CA GLY A 326 -11.30 10.80 21.63
C GLY A 326 -10.45 10.15 20.52
N LEU A 327 -11.03 9.31 19.66
CA LEU A 327 -10.33 8.63 18.57
C LEU A 327 -10.46 9.40 17.24
N LEU A 328 -9.33 9.50 16.54
CA LEU A 328 -9.26 9.99 15.16
C LEU A 328 -8.93 8.84 14.22
N SER A 329 -9.94 8.32 13.55
CA SER A 329 -9.75 7.33 12.51
C SER A 329 -10.74 7.45 11.35
N ARG A 330 -10.40 6.81 10.22
CA ARG A 330 -11.33 6.56 9.13
C ARG A 330 -12.27 5.44 9.55
N GLY A 331 -13.55 5.77 9.70
CA GLY A 331 -14.60 4.86 10.11
C GLY A 331 -15.74 4.78 9.08
N GLY A 332 -16.40 3.63 9.06
CA GLY A 332 -17.53 3.28 8.22
C GLY A 332 -17.95 1.85 8.58
N ALA A 333 -18.38 1.05 7.60
CA ALA A 333 -18.50 -0.40 7.79
C ALA A 333 -17.15 -1.08 8.07
N SER A 334 -16.03 -0.39 7.85
CA SER A 334 -14.71 -0.80 8.33
C SER A 334 -14.06 0.35 9.08
N ILE A 335 -13.48 0.06 10.25
CA ILE A 335 -12.67 1.00 11.04
C ILE A 335 -11.20 0.65 10.84
N GLN A 336 -10.42 1.59 10.34
CA GLN A 336 -8.97 1.43 10.21
C GLN A 336 -8.31 1.72 11.57
N VAL A 337 -7.30 0.96 11.95
CA VAL A 337 -6.54 1.19 13.19
C VAL A 337 -5.06 1.17 12.83
N ALA A 338 -4.48 2.36 12.70
CA ALA A 338 -3.10 2.55 12.25
C ALA A 338 -2.38 3.64 13.05
N PRO A 339 -2.15 3.43 14.36
CA PRO A 339 -1.49 4.42 15.23
C PRO A 339 -0.02 4.68 14.84
N PRO A 340 0.63 5.72 15.38
CA PRO A 340 2.08 5.90 15.26
C PRO A 340 2.87 4.66 15.69
N LEU A 341 4.04 4.42 15.09
CA LEU A 341 4.85 3.21 15.38
C LEU A 341 5.44 3.18 16.80
N VAL A 342 5.41 4.30 17.50
CA VAL A 342 5.86 4.46 18.88
C VAL A 342 4.83 4.04 19.92
N ILE A 343 3.61 3.68 19.50
CA ILE A 343 2.54 3.31 20.45
C ILE A 343 3.01 2.16 21.36
N ASN A 344 2.74 2.29 22.66
CA ASN A 344 3.03 1.27 23.66
C ASN A 344 1.78 0.43 23.99
N ARG A 345 1.90 -0.52 24.93
CA ARG A 345 0.80 -1.43 25.26
C ARG A 345 -0.32 -0.72 26.02
N GLU A 346 0.05 0.18 26.91
CA GLU A 346 -0.88 0.97 27.72
C GLU A 346 -1.76 1.87 26.82
N GLU A 347 -1.14 2.54 25.85
CA GLU A 347 -1.86 3.33 24.83
C GLU A 347 -2.69 2.46 23.88
N VAL A 348 -2.28 1.21 23.63
CA VAL A 348 -3.13 0.23 22.91
C VAL A 348 -4.35 -0.14 23.74
N ASP A 349 -4.21 -0.34 25.05
CA ASP A 349 -5.34 -0.64 25.92
C ASP A 349 -6.34 0.53 25.94
N GLU A 350 -5.84 1.77 26.11
CA GLU A 350 -6.67 2.98 26.01
C GLU A 350 -7.38 3.10 24.65
N LEU A 351 -6.67 2.81 23.55
CA LEU A 351 -7.23 2.82 22.20
C LEU A 351 -8.35 1.78 22.04
N VAL A 352 -8.14 0.57 22.56
CA VAL A 352 -9.11 -0.53 22.44
C VAL A 352 -10.33 -0.28 23.33
N ASP A 353 -10.15 0.26 24.53
CA ASP A 353 -11.25 0.66 25.40
C ASP A 353 -12.12 1.75 24.77
N ALA A 354 -11.52 2.73 24.10
CA ALA A 354 -12.26 3.75 23.37
C ALA A 354 -12.99 3.18 22.13
N LEU A 355 -12.40 2.18 21.46
CA LEU A 355 -13.08 1.45 20.37
C LEU A 355 -14.25 0.61 20.89
N ASP A 356 -14.11 -0.04 22.05
CA ASP A 356 -15.15 -0.84 22.71
C ASP A 356 -16.38 0.02 23.03
N GLN A 357 -16.16 1.21 23.58
CA GLN A 357 -17.22 2.19 23.85
C GLN A 357 -17.84 2.71 22.55
N THR A 358 -17.02 3.00 21.53
CA THR A 358 -17.51 3.39 20.20
C THR A 358 -18.43 2.32 19.60
N VAL A 359 -18.05 1.04 19.67
CA VAL A 359 -18.86 -0.06 19.13
C VAL A 359 -20.14 -0.25 19.94
N SER A 360 -20.07 -0.12 21.27
CA SER A 360 -21.24 -0.14 22.15
C SER A 360 -22.29 0.91 21.77
N ASP A 361 -21.85 2.15 21.49
CA ASP A 361 -22.75 3.23 21.09
C ASP A 361 -23.38 2.97 19.71
N ILE A 362 -22.65 2.33 18.80
CA ILE A 362 -23.20 1.92 17.50
C ILE A 362 -24.26 0.82 17.70
N GLU A 363 -23.99 -0.20 18.51
CA GLU A 363 -24.96 -1.25 18.83
C GLU A 363 -26.22 -0.66 19.47
N GLN A 364 -26.06 0.27 20.41
CA GLN A 364 -27.18 0.98 21.03
C GLN A 364 -27.97 1.81 20.01
N HIS A 365 -27.29 2.53 19.11
CA HIS A 365 -27.93 3.34 18.08
C HIS A 365 -28.84 2.50 17.17
N PHE A 366 -28.41 1.29 16.80
CA PHE A 366 -29.18 0.36 15.97
C PHE A 366 -30.03 -0.63 16.76
N SER A 367 -30.03 -0.57 18.09
CA SER A 367 -30.76 -1.46 19.00
C SER A 367 -30.43 -2.96 18.80
N ILE A 368 -29.13 -3.29 18.73
CA ILE A 368 -28.59 -4.65 18.48
C ILE A 368 -28.16 -5.37 19.77
#